data_AF-A0A9P8ZSV0-F1
#
_entry.id   AF-A0A9P8ZSV0-F1
#
_cell.length_a   1.000
_cell.length_b   1.000
_cell.length_c   1.000
_cell.angle_alpha   90.00
_cell.angle_beta   90.00
_cell.angle_gamma   90.00
#
_symmetry.space_group_name_H-M   'P 1'
#
loop_
_entity.id
_entity.type
_entity.pdbx_description
1 polymer ?
#
loop_
_entity_poly.entity_id
_entity_poly.type
_entity_poly.pdbx_seq_one_letter_code
_entity_poly.pdbx_strand_id
1 'polypeptide(L)'
;DISDVFLPGGENGSVPVYDTCDEIRGRPTRISGSPELHRRSFAVVFAPTNIQAFQLTRFRSAKGHRAGTKSIIFYGAYVIFEEIRIKQGKCKSKYRQEIDRL
;
A
#
# COMPACT_ATOMS: atom_id res chain seq x y z
N ASP A 1 2.36 12.30 -10.30
CA ASP A 1 3.37 11.25 -10.41
C ASP A 1 4.14 11.03 -9.09
N ILE A 2 4.44 9.80 -8.71
CA ILE A 2 5.26 9.41 -7.54
C ILE A 2 6.53 8.64 -7.97
N SER A 3 6.86 8.64 -9.26
CA SER A 3 7.96 7.86 -9.84
C SER A 3 9.35 8.18 -9.26
N ASP A 4 9.52 9.37 -8.66
CA ASP A 4 10.77 9.80 -8.02
C ASP A 4 10.89 9.37 -6.54
N VAL A 5 9.90 8.65 -6.01
CA VAL A 5 9.92 8.18 -4.62
C VAL A 5 10.70 6.87 -4.53
N PHE A 6 11.76 6.87 -3.73
CA PHE A 6 12.46 5.65 -3.36
C PHE A 6 11.87 5.04 -2.08
N LEU A 7 11.23 3.88 -2.22
CA LEU A 7 10.80 3.04 -1.10
C LEU A 7 11.71 1.81 -1.01
N PRO A 8 12.55 1.69 0.04
CA PRO A 8 13.39 0.51 0.25
C PRO A 8 12.56 -0.78 0.25
N GLY A 9 12.97 -1.74 -0.59
CA GLY A 9 12.26 -3.02 -0.77
C GLY A 9 11.06 -2.98 -1.73
N GLY A 10 10.68 -1.80 -2.26
CA GLY A 10 9.58 -1.65 -3.22
C GLY A 10 9.83 -2.36 -4.55
N GLU A 11 11.08 -2.31 -5.03
CA GLU A 11 11.50 -2.91 -6.32
C GLU A 11 11.57 -4.44 -6.28
N ASN A 12 11.73 -5.03 -5.09
CA ASN A 12 11.81 -6.48 -4.89
C ASN A 12 10.55 -7.05 -4.21
N GLY A 13 9.51 -6.23 -4.04
CA GLY A 13 8.30 -6.63 -3.33
C GLY A 13 8.56 -7.10 -1.90
N SER A 14 9.60 -6.60 -1.24
CA SER A 14 10.03 -6.97 0.12
C SER A 14 9.78 -5.87 1.15
N VAL A 15 8.79 -5.00 0.91
CA VAL A 15 8.43 -3.91 1.83
C VAL A 15 7.77 -4.51 3.07
N PRO A 16 8.31 -4.29 4.29
CA PRO A 16 7.66 -4.74 5.52
C PRO A 16 6.33 -4.02 5.73
N VAL A 17 5.29 -4.79 6.08
CA VAL A 17 3.93 -4.30 6.30
C VAL A 17 3.71 -4.03 7.78
N TYR A 18 3.34 -2.80 8.12
CA TYR A 18 3.01 -2.40 9.50
C TYR A 18 1.55 -2.01 9.69
N ASP A 19 0.82 -1.81 8.59
CA ASP A 19 -0.58 -1.43 8.63
C ASP A 19 -1.49 -2.66 8.65
N THR A 20 -2.69 -2.47 9.17
CA THR A 20 -3.77 -3.46 9.15
C THR A 20 -4.68 -3.26 7.93
N CYS A 21 -5.49 -4.27 7.62
CA CYS A 21 -6.44 -4.14 6.51
C CYS A 21 -7.50 -3.04 6.77
N ASP A 22 -7.83 -2.77 8.03
CA ASP A 22 -8.75 -1.69 8.41
C ASP A 22 -8.14 -0.32 8.13
N GLU A 23 -6.86 -0.10 8.44
CA GLU A 23 -6.16 1.15 8.14
C GLU A 23 -6.08 1.41 6.63
N ILE A 24 -5.80 0.37 5.84
CA ILE A 24 -5.76 0.49 4.37
C ILE A 24 -7.14 0.79 3.78
N ARG A 25 -8.21 0.19 4.32
CA ARG A 25 -9.60 0.48 3.88
C ARG A 25 -10.09 1.86 4.29
N GLY A 26 -9.64 2.36 5.44
CA GLY A 26 -10.00 3.69 5.94
C GLY A 26 -9.32 4.84 5.18
N ARG A 27 -8.24 4.57 4.44
CA ARG A 27 -7.56 5.58 3.63
C ARG A 27 -8.42 5.94 2.40
N PRO A 28 -8.61 7.24 2.11
CA PRO A 28 -9.40 7.66 0.95
C PRO A 28 -8.74 7.18 -0.35
N THR A 29 -9.50 6.48 -1.18
CA THR A 29 -9.05 6.03 -2.51
C THR A 29 -8.83 7.19 -3.48
N ARG A 30 -9.46 8.34 -3.23
CA ARG A 30 -9.28 9.55 -4.03
C ARG A 30 -8.15 10.39 -3.42
N ILE A 31 -6.92 10.05 -3.79
CA ILE A 31 -5.78 10.94 -3.55
C ILE A 31 -5.93 12.11 -4.52
N SER A 32 -6.35 13.26 -4.00
CA SER A 32 -6.54 14.47 -4.80
C SER A 32 -5.24 14.85 -5.51
N GLY A 33 -5.25 14.89 -6.86
CA GLY A 33 -4.16 15.47 -7.65
C GLY A 33 -3.23 14.52 -8.42
N SER A 34 -3.53 13.22 -8.57
CA SER A 34 -2.67 12.37 -9.42
C SER A 34 -3.42 11.20 -10.08
N PRO A 35 -3.87 11.36 -11.35
CA PRO A 35 -4.30 10.23 -12.18
C PRO A 35 -3.13 9.29 -12.56
N GLU A 36 -1.88 9.75 -12.45
CA GLU A 36 -0.67 8.96 -12.74
C GLU A 36 -0.08 8.30 -11.50
N LEU A 37 -0.91 7.49 -10.87
CA LEU A 37 -0.56 6.78 -9.66
C LEU A 37 -0.06 5.38 -10.05
N HIS A 38 1.27 5.24 -10.03
CA HIS A 38 2.06 4.02 -9.79
C HIS A 38 2.34 3.10 -10.98
N ARG A 39 3.57 3.14 -11.50
CA ARG A 39 4.03 2.16 -12.51
C ARG A 39 5.27 1.36 -12.14
N ARG A 40 6.11 1.75 -11.17
CA ARG A 40 7.28 0.93 -10.82
C ARG A 40 6.97 -0.09 -9.72
N SER A 41 6.87 0.31 -8.46
CA SER A 41 6.62 -0.64 -7.35
C SER A 41 5.25 -1.31 -7.45
N PHE A 42 4.23 -0.57 -7.87
CA PHE A 42 2.90 -1.15 -8.13
C PHE A 42 2.95 -2.18 -9.27
N ALA A 43 3.64 -1.89 -10.37
CA ALA A 43 3.77 -2.89 -11.43
C ALA A 43 4.61 -4.08 -10.98
N VAL A 44 5.61 -3.94 -10.10
CA VAL A 44 6.32 -5.10 -9.53
C VAL A 44 5.36 -5.96 -8.70
N VAL A 45 4.56 -5.34 -7.83
CA VAL A 45 3.60 -6.05 -6.97
C VAL A 45 2.48 -6.71 -7.78
N PHE A 46 2.02 -6.07 -8.86
CA PHE A 46 0.90 -6.56 -9.68
C PHE A 46 1.29 -7.23 -10.99
N ALA A 47 2.56 -7.18 -11.41
CA ALA A 47 3.07 -7.87 -12.60
C ALA A 47 2.73 -9.35 -12.64
N PRO A 48 2.82 -10.12 -11.53
CA PRO A 48 2.48 -11.53 -11.57
C PRO A 48 0.96 -11.79 -11.54
N THR A 49 0.10 -10.78 -11.35
CA THR A 49 -1.30 -11.02 -10.96
C THR A 49 -2.28 -10.01 -11.56
N ASN A 50 -3.14 -10.49 -12.46
CA ASN A 50 -4.23 -9.71 -13.00
C ASN A 50 -5.33 -9.57 -11.92
N ILE A 51 -5.47 -8.39 -11.30
CA ILE A 51 -6.47 -8.17 -10.25
C ILE A 51 -7.87 -8.15 -10.87
N GLN A 52 -8.74 -9.05 -10.43
CA GLN A 52 -10.14 -9.02 -10.85
C GLN A 52 -10.91 -7.98 -10.04
N ALA A 53 -11.84 -7.24 -10.68
CA ALA A 53 -12.70 -6.27 -10.01
C ALA A 53 -13.46 -6.85 -8.80
N PHE A 54 -13.84 -8.13 -8.87
CA PHE A 54 -14.46 -8.86 -7.76
C PHE A 54 -13.55 -8.95 -6.52
N GLN A 55 -12.24 -9.18 -6.70
CA GLN A 55 -11.29 -9.24 -5.60
C GLN A 55 -11.18 -7.88 -4.90
N LEU A 56 -11.24 -6.79 -5.66
CA LEU A 56 -11.25 -5.42 -5.12
C LEU A 56 -12.52 -5.14 -4.32
N THR A 57 -13.69 -5.48 -4.87
CA THR A 57 -14.98 -5.35 -4.18
C THR A 57 -15.01 -6.18 -2.89
N ARG A 58 -14.49 -7.41 -2.93
CA ARG A 58 -14.40 -8.30 -1.76
C ARG A 58 -13.47 -7.74 -0.69
N PHE A 59 -12.30 -7.22 -1.08
CA PHE A 59 -11.37 -6.58 -0.15
C PHE A 59 -12.00 -5.36 0.53
N ARG A 60 -12.65 -4.49 -0.24
CA ARG A 60 -13.32 -3.29 0.28
C ARG A 60 -14.49 -3.60 1.21
N SER A 61 -15.22 -4.69 0.95
CA SER A 61 -16.40 -5.08 1.73
C SER A 61 -16.05 -5.94 2.97
N ALA A 62 -14.82 -6.42 3.07
CA ALA A 62 -14.35 -7.19 4.21
C ALA A 62 -14.32 -6.33 5.49
N LYS A 63 -14.58 -6.96 6.64
CA LYS A 63 -14.57 -6.31 7.96
C LYS A 63 -13.56 -6.98 8.89
N GLY A 64 -12.75 -6.18 9.56
CA GLY A 64 -11.80 -6.62 10.58
C GLY A 64 -10.33 -6.52 10.19
N HIS A 65 -9.47 -6.34 11.19
CA HIS A 65 -8.05 -5.97 11.07
C HIS A 65 -7.21 -6.90 10.18
N ARG A 66 -7.59 -8.19 10.11
CA ARG A 66 -6.89 -9.22 9.32
C ARG A 66 -7.69 -9.73 8.11
N ALA A 67 -8.90 -9.20 7.90
CA ALA A 67 -9.78 -9.62 6.81
C ALA A 67 -9.28 -9.02 5.49
N GLY A 68 -8.28 -9.68 4.90
CA GLY A 68 -7.61 -9.25 3.67
C GLY A 68 -6.08 -9.37 3.68
N THR A 69 -5.46 -9.83 4.78
CA THR A 69 -3.99 -9.83 4.94
C THR A 69 -3.26 -10.68 3.88
N LYS A 70 -3.91 -11.73 3.37
CA LYS A 70 -3.38 -12.58 2.28
C LYS A 70 -3.69 -12.05 0.87
N SER A 71 -4.39 -10.91 0.77
CA SER A 71 -4.77 -10.34 -0.52
C SER A 71 -3.62 -9.55 -1.11
N ILE A 72 -3.29 -9.79 -2.38
CA ILE A 72 -2.32 -8.96 -3.11
C ILE A 72 -2.76 -7.50 -3.20
N ILE A 73 -4.06 -7.25 -3.16
CA ILE A 73 -4.64 -5.90 -3.15
C ILE A 73 -4.23 -5.16 -1.88
N PHE A 74 -4.22 -5.84 -0.74
CA PHE A 74 -3.80 -5.24 0.52
C PHE A 74 -2.34 -4.81 0.46
N TYR A 75 -1.46 -5.72 0.03
CA TYR A 75 -0.02 -5.44 -0.06
C TYR A 75 0.29 -4.32 -1.06
N GLY A 76 -0.31 -4.38 -2.26
CA GLY A 76 -0.10 -3.34 -3.26
C GLY A 76 -0.66 -1.99 -2.85
N ALA A 77 -1.83 -1.93 -2.21
CA ALA A 77 -2.37 -0.69 -1.66
C ALA A 77 -1.47 -0.13 -0.53
N TYR A 78 -0.90 -1.00 0.30
CA TYR A 78 0.04 -0.58 1.34
C TYR A 78 1.30 0.06 0.74
N VAL A 79 1.92 -0.57 -0.27
CA VAL A 79 3.10 -0.03 -0.97
C VAL A 79 2.82 1.35 -1.57
N ILE A 80 1.69 1.48 -2.28
CA ILE A 80 1.19 2.76 -2.81
C ILE A 80 1.13 3.83 -1.71
N PHE A 81 0.45 3.51 -0.62
CA PHE A 81 0.23 4.48 0.45
C PHE A 81 1.52 4.85 1.17
N GLU A 82 2.51 3.96 1.20
CA GLU A 82 3.85 4.23 1.70
C GLU A 82 4.65 5.16 0.78
N GLU A 83 4.58 4.97 -0.54
CA GLU A 83 5.21 5.88 -1.50
C GLU A 83 4.61 7.29 -1.39
N ILE A 84 3.28 7.38 -1.27
CA ILE A 84 2.59 8.66 -1.06
C ILE A 84 3.00 9.29 0.27
N ARG A 85 3.14 8.50 1.34
CA ARG A 85 3.60 8.99 2.65
C ARG A 85 4.98 9.63 2.53
N ILE A 86 5.92 8.97 1.85
CA ILE A 86 7.27 9.49 1.62
C ILE A 86 7.21 10.77 0.80
N LYS A 87 6.45 10.80 -0.30
CA LYS A 87 6.29 11.99 -1.14
C LYS A 87 5.73 13.19 -0.37
N GLN A 88 4.77 12.95 0.52
CA GLN A 88 4.15 14.00 1.34
C GLN A 88 4.99 14.40 2.54
N GLY A 89 6.17 13.78 2.76
CA GLY A 89 6.99 14.03 3.94
C GLY A 89 6.33 13.63 5.26
N LYS A 90 5.33 12.73 5.21
CA LYS A 90 4.59 12.31 6.40
C LYS A 90 5.41 11.33 7.24
N CYS A 91 5.36 11.52 8.56
CA CYS A 91 5.98 10.59 9.50
C CYS A 91 5.41 9.17 9.37
N LYS A 92 6.26 8.17 9.62
CA LYS A 92 5.84 6.77 9.80
C LYS A 92 4.85 6.67 10.97
N SER A 93 4.02 5.63 11.00
CA SER A 93 3.16 5.34 12.15
C SER A 93 4.00 5.17 13.43
N LYS A 94 3.44 5.51 14.59
CA LYS A 94 4.12 5.37 15.89
C LYS A 94 4.65 3.96 16.11
N TYR A 95 3.82 2.96 15.81
CA TYR A 95 4.18 1.54 15.87
C TYR A 95 5.41 1.22 15.02
N ARG A 96 5.50 1.73 13.79
CA ARG A 96 6.67 1.50 12.94
C ARG A 96 7.92 2.21 13.46
N GLN A 97 7.77 3.39 14.06
CA GLN A 97 8.89 4.09 14.69
C GLN A 97 9.44 3.33 15.91
N GLU A 98 8.58 2.62 16.65
CA GLU A 98 9.00 1.76 17.75
C GLU A 98 9.75 0.52 17.26
N ILE A 99 9.24 -0.15 16.22
CA ILE A 99 9.91 -1.34 15.64
C ILE A 99 11.26 -0.98 15.00
N ASP A 100 11.37 0.14 14.29
CA ASP A 100 12.64 0.58 13.68
C ASP A 100 13.72 0.95 14.71
N ARG A 101 13.34 1.14 15.99
CA ARG A 101 14.26 1.46 17.11
C ARG A 101 14.72 0.24 17.91
N LEU A 102 14.14 -0.93 17.66
CA LEU A 102 14.52 -2.21 18.26
C LEU A 102 15.64 -2.86 17.45
#